data_AF-A0AA50DYF2-F1
#
_entry.id   AF-A0AA50DYF2-F1
#
_cell.length_a   1.000
_cell.length_b   1.000
_cell.length_c   1.000
_cell.angle_alpha   90.00
_cell.angle_beta   90.00
_cell.angle_gamma   90.00
#
_symmetry.space_group_name_H-M   'P 1'
#
loop_
_entity.id
_entity.type
_entity.pdbx_description
1 polymer ?
#
loop_
_entity_poly.entity_id
_entity_poly.type
_entity_poly.pdbx_seq_one_letter_code
_entity_poly.pdbx_strand_id
1 'polypeptide(L)'
;MQCKTGGWAAFDIDNDQDWLNQLPYGDLKAMIDPSTADITARVVEMLGACGLTMDSPRVERGLTYLLQEQEQDGSWFGRWGVNYLYGTSGALSALAIYDAQRFAPKSKRRSPGC
;
A
#
# COMPACT_ATOMS: atom_id res chain seq x y z
N MET A 1 0.00 -2.06 12.02
CA MET A 1 0.97 -2.74 11.14
C MET A 1 1.55 -1.84 10.04
N GLN A 2 1.52 -0.51 10.17
CA GLN A 2 2.14 0.38 9.16
C GLN A 2 3.62 0.56 9.48
N CYS A 3 4.49 0.38 8.48
CA CYS A 3 5.94 0.54 8.63
C CYS A 3 6.36 2.02 8.67
N LYS A 4 7.62 2.28 9.01
CA LYS A 4 8.22 3.63 9.00
C LYS A 4 8.22 4.26 7.61
N THR A 5 8.42 3.45 6.56
CA THR A 5 8.33 3.85 5.14
C THR A 5 6.98 4.46 4.77
N GLY A 6 5.92 4.17 5.54
CA GLY A 6 4.56 4.58 5.26
C GLY A 6 3.72 3.50 4.58
N GLY A 7 4.35 2.48 4.00
CA GLY A 7 3.68 1.31 3.45
C GLY A 7 3.34 0.24 4.49
N TRP A 8 2.82 -0.88 3.98
CA TRP A 8 2.52 -2.10 4.74
C TRP A 8 3.26 -3.28 4.13
N ALA A 9 3.75 -4.14 5.02
CA ALA A 9 4.26 -5.47 4.69
C ALA A 9 3.17 -6.53 4.89
N ALA A 10 3.45 -7.79 4.56
CA ALA A 10 2.45 -8.85 4.63
C ALA A 10 2.10 -9.23 6.08
N PHE A 11 3.09 -9.27 6.97
CA PHE A 11 2.98 -9.80 8.32
C PHE A 11 3.61 -8.90 9.37
N ASP A 12 4.82 -8.37 9.14
CA ASP A 12 5.63 -7.74 10.19
C ASP A 12 5.83 -6.22 9.99
N ILE A 13 6.05 -5.50 11.09
CA ILE A 13 6.38 -4.06 11.04
C ILE A 13 7.90 -3.92 10.95
N ASP A 14 8.37 -3.12 9.99
CA ASP A 14 9.79 -2.77 9.82
C ASP A 14 10.71 -4.01 9.72
N ASN A 15 10.22 -5.12 9.17
CA ASN A 15 11.05 -6.28 8.86
C ASN A 15 11.77 -6.07 7.51
N ASP A 16 12.69 -5.11 7.48
CA ASP A 16 13.26 -4.55 6.24
C ASP A 16 14.80 -4.61 6.19
N GLN A 17 15.41 -5.45 7.03
CA GLN A 17 16.86 -5.57 7.16
C GLN A 17 17.47 -6.34 5.97
N ASP A 18 17.57 -5.67 4.82
CA ASP A 18 17.95 -6.29 3.53
C ASP A 18 19.31 -6.99 3.53
N TRP A 19 20.22 -6.61 4.44
CA TRP A 19 21.50 -7.30 4.59
C TRP A 19 21.33 -8.80 4.93
N LEU A 20 20.19 -9.21 5.50
CA LEU A 20 19.87 -10.63 5.73
C LEU A 20 19.75 -11.44 4.42
N ASN A 21 19.34 -10.80 3.32
CA ASN A 21 19.31 -11.41 1.99
C ASN A 21 20.73 -11.61 1.39
N GLN A 22 21.78 -11.07 2.03
CA GLN A 22 23.17 -11.21 1.57
C GLN A 22 23.92 -12.35 2.27
N LEU A 23 23.31 -12.99 3.27
CA LEU A 23 23.86 -14.18 3.91
C LEU A 23 23.82 -15.37 2.95
N PRO A 24 24.71 -16.38 3.08
CA PRO A 24 24.69 -17.57 2.24
C PRO A 24 23.35 -18.34 2.23
N TYR A 25 22.53 -18.19 3.28
CA TYR A 25 21.21 -18.82 3.39
C TYR A 25 20.09 -18.02 2.69
N GLY A 26 20.34 -16.77 2.30
CA GLY A 26 19.35 -15.85 1.72
C GLY A 26 19.26 -15.86 0.20
N ASP A 27 19.58 -16.98 -0.46
CA ASP A 27 19.67 -17.10 -1.92
C ASP A 27 18.36 -16.80 -2.66
N LEU A 28 17.21 -17.04 -2.03
CA LEU A 28 15.88 -16.71 -2.56
C LEU A 28 15.49 -15.22 -2.43
N LYS A 29 16.28 -14.40 -1.72
CA LYS A 29 15.99 -12.98 -1.44
C LYS A 29 14.59 -12.75 -0.85
N ALA A 30 14.19 -13.60 0.09
CA ALA A 30 12.89 -13.57 0.75
C ALA A 30 13.01 -13.75 2.27
N MET A 31 14.14 -13.34 2.86
CA MET A 31 14.40 -13.46 4.30
C MET A 31 13.72 -12.38 5.15
N ILE A 32 13.13 -11.39 4.48
CA ILE A 32 12.53 -10.20 5.08
C ILE A 32 11.14 -9.96 4.50
N ASP A 33 10.35 -9.15 5.21
CA ASP A 33 9.00 -8.74 4.84
C ASP A 33 8.91 -7.20 4.84
N PRO A 34 9.49 -6.53 3.82
CA PRO A 34 9.44 -5.09 3.72
C PRO A 34 8.06 -4.62 3.26
N SER A 35 7.82 -3.32 3.39
CA SER A 35 6.65 -2.72 2.73
C SER A 35 6.69 -2.93 1.23
N THR A 36 5.51 -3.13 0.63
CA THR A 36 5.37 -3.33 -0.81
C THR A 36 4.17 -2.56 -1.36
N ALA A 37 4.28 -2.12 -2.61
CA ALA A 37 3.24 -1.32 -3.27
C ALA A 37 1.90 -2.06 -3.35
N ASP A 38 1.92 -3.35 -3.71
CA ASP A 38 0.71 -4.18 -3.85
C ASP A 38 -0.02 -4.41 -2.52
N ILE A 39 0.69 -4.66 -1.42
CA ILE A 39 0.08 -4.79 -0.09
C ILE A 39 -0.43 -3.44 0.42
N THR A 40 0.35 -2.37 0.24
CA THR A 40 -0.06 -1.01 0.63
C THR A 40 -1.33 -0.59 -0.11
N ALA A 41 -1.39 -0.85 -1.42
CA ALA A 41 -2.55 -0.56 -2.24
C ALA A 41 -3.79 -1.30 -1.74
N ARG A 42 -3.68 -2.60 -1.43
CA ARG A 42 -4.80 -3.39 -0.87
C ARG A 42 -5.33 -2.82 0.44
N VAL A 43 -4.46 -2.36 1.33
CA VAL A 43 -4.88 -1.75 2.60
C VAL A 43 -5.65 -0.45 2.35
N VAL A 44 -5.12 0.43 1.48
CA VAL A 44 -5.75 1.71 1.15
C VAL A 44 -7.09 1.50 0.43
N GLU A 45 -7.13 0.60 -0.54
CA GLU A 45 -8.34 0.23 -1.28
C GLU A 45 -9.40 -0.32 -0.31
N MET A 46 -9.02 -1.26 0.56
CA MET A 46 -9.93 -1.85 1.55
C MET A 46 -10.52 -0.80 2.49
N LEU A 47 -9.71 0.14 2.99
CA LEU A 47 -10.20 1.23 3.83
C LEU A 47 -11.29 2.03 3.12
N GLY A 48 -11.05 2.41 1.87
CA GLY A 48 -12.00 3.23 1.13
C GLY A 48 -13.22 2.46 0.62
N ALA A 49 -13.05 1.23 0.12
CA ALA A 49 -14.11 0.38 -0.41
C ALA A 49 -15.08 -0.10 0.67
N CYS A 50 -14.55 -0.42 1.86
CA CYS A 50 -15.36 -0.88 2.99
C CYS A 50 -15.87 0.25 3.88
N GLY A 51 -15.54 1.51 3.58
CA GLY A 51 -15.92 2.67 4.39
C GLY A 51 -15.32 2.65 5.80
N LEU A 52 -14.14 2.03 5.96
CA LEU A 52 -13.41 1.98 7.22
C LEU A 52 -12.58 3.25 7.40
N THR A 53 -12.21 3.53 8.65
CA THR A 53 -11.42 4.70 9.01
C THR A 53 -10.06 4.31 9.56
N MET A 54 -9.09 5.17 9.27
CA MET A 54 -7.76 5.16 9.87
C MET A 54 -7.31 6.62 10.00
N ASP A 55 -6.41 6.91 10.95
CA ASP A 55 -5.89 8.28 11.16
C ASP A 55 -5.42 8.91 9.84
N SER A 56 -5.83 10.16 9.56
CA SER A 56 -5.48 10.87 8.30
C SER A 56 -3.98 10.80 7.97
N PRO A 57 -3.06 11.04 8.94
CA PRO A 57 -1.63 10.97 8.64
C PRO A 57 -1.15 9.58 8.23
N ARG A 58 -1.79 8.50 8.72
CA ARG A 58 -1.45 7.13 8.31
C ARG A 58 -1.88 6.85 6.88
N VAL A 59 -3.08 7.30 6.52
CA VAL A 59 -3.58 7.16 5.14
C VAL A 59 -2.71 7.95 4.17
N GLU A 60 -2.41 9.20 4.51
CA GLU A 60 -1.54 10.08 3.70
C GLU A 60 -0.14 9.49 3.49
N ARG A 61 0.45 8.89 4.52
CA ARG A 61 1.74 8.19 4.40
C ARG A 61 1.65 6.98 3.47
N GLY A 62 0.56 6.22 3.51
CA GLY A 62 0.33 5.09 2.59
C GLY A 62 0.22 5.54 1.13
N LEU A 63 -0.51 6.61 0.87
CA LEU A 63 -0.64 7.19 -0.46
C LEU A 63 0.68 7.77 -0.96
N THR A 64 1.40 8.46 -0.08
CA THR A 64 2.73 9.00 -0.39
C THR A 64 3.70 7.87 -0.75
N TYR A 65 3.69 6.78 0.01
CA TYR A 65 4.48 5.58 -0.29
C TYR A 65 4.12 5.02 -1.67
N LEU A 66 2.83 4.85 -2.01
CA LEU A 66 2.44 4.40 -3.35
C LEU A 66 2.96 5.33 -4.44
N LEU A 67 2.85 6.64 -4.29
CA LEU A 67 3.36 7.60 -5.28
C LEU A 67 4.89 7.55 -5.43
N GLN A 68 5.61 7.22 -4.36
CA GLN A 68 7.08 7.09 -4.36
C GLN A 68 7.55 5.78 -5.00
N GLU A 69 6.78 4.70 -4.87
CA GLU A 69 7.08 3.38 -5.44
C GLU A 69 6.70 3.27 -6.93
N GLN A 70 6.19 4.33 -7.56
CA GLN A 70 5.88 4.32 -8.98
C GLN A 70 7.18 4.29 -9.81
N GLU A 71 7.25 3.34 -10.73
CA GLU A 71 8.36 3.23 -11.68
C GLU A 71 8.32 4.38 -12.70
N GLN A 72 9.45 4.61 -13.38
CA GLN A 72 9.57 5.70 -14.37
C GLN A 72 8.63 5.53 -15.57
N ASP A 73 8.25 4.29 -15.89
CA ASP A 73 7.28 3.98 -16.95
C ASP A 73 5.81 4.09 -16.48
N GLY A 74 5.60 4.47 -15.22
CA GLY A 74 4.30 4.64 -14.59
C GLY A 74 3.74 3.38 -13.96
N SER A 75 4.42 2.24 -14.04
CA SER A 75 3.98 0.98 -13.44
C SER A 75 4.31 0.88 -11.94
N TRP A 76 3.76 -0.14 -11.28
CA TRP A 76 4.14 -0.54 -9.92
C TRP A 76 4.52 -2.01 -9.88
N PHE A 77 5.59 -2.32 -9.16
CA PHE A 77 6.03 -3.69 -8.93
C PHE A 77 4.98 -4.48 -8.11
N GLY A 78 4.67 -5.70 -8.55
CA GLY A 78 3.81 -6.64 -7.84
C GLY A 78 4.65 -7.71 -7.14
N ARG A 79 4.86 -7.61 -5.83
CA ARG A 79 5.68 -8.58 -5.09
C ARG A 79 5.01 -9.95 -5.01
N TRP A 80 3.69 -9.97 -4.82
CA TRP A 80 2.92 -11.18 -4.51
C TRP A 80 2.02 -11.66 -5.65
N GLY A 81 1.98 -10.94 -6.76
CA GLY A 81 1.28 -11.34 -7.98
C GLY A 81 2.07 -10.94 -9.20
N VAL A 82 1.99 -11.73 -10.27
CA VAL A 82 2.83 -11.53 -11.47
C VAL A 82 2.26 -10.41 -12.34
N ASN A 83 2.97 -9.32 -12.62
CA ASN A 83 4.02 -8.63 -11.87
C ASN A 83 3.60 -7.15 -11.90
N TYR A 84 4.10 -6.40 -12.89
CA TYR A 84 3.73 -5.00 -13.07
C TYR A 84 2.26 -4.78 -13.39
N LEU A 85 1.60 -5.67 -14.15
CA LEU A 85 0.15 -5.60 -14.37
C LEU A 85 -0.62 -5.70 -13.05
N TYR A 86 -0.20 -6.61 -12.18
CA TYR A 86 -0.82 -6.85 -10.89
C TYR A 86 -0.60 -5.68 -9.93
N GLY A 87 0.65 -5.23 -9.78
CA GLY A 87 0.99 -4.09 -8.93
C GLY A 87 0.31 -2.80 -9.40
N THR A 88 0.37 -2.51 -10.71
CA THR A 88 -0.24 -1.31 -11.30
C THR A 88 -1.75 -1.31 -11.13
N SER A 89 -2.42 -2.44 -11.41
CA SER A 89 -3.87 -2.53 -11.21
C SER A 89 -4.26 -2.25 -9.76
N GLY A 90 -3.54 -2.83 -8.79
CA GLY A 90 -3.81 -2.60 -7.37
C GLY A 90 -3.60 -1.14 -6.97
N ALA A 91 -2.45 -0.56 -7.35
CA ALA A 91 -2.13 0.83 -7.03
C ALA A 91 -3.16 1.81 -7.61
N LEU A 92 -3.57 1.63 -8.86
CA LEU A 92 -4.58 2.48 -9.50
C LEU A 92 -5.96 2.33 -8.85
N SER A 93 -6.38 1.11 -8.48
CA SER A 93 -7.64 0.91 -7.75
C SER A 93 -7.64 1.67 -6.41
N ALA A 94 -6.56 1.57 -5.64
CA ALA A 94 -6.42 2.26 -4.37
C ALA A 94 -6.45 3.79 -4.53
N LEU A 95 -5.69 4.32 -5.49
CA LEU A 95 -5.61 5.76 -5.77
C LEU A 95 -6.96 6.30 -6.26
N ALA A 96 -7.66 5.58 -7.13
CA ALA A 96 -8.95 6.00 -7.66
C ALA A 96 -10.02 6.13 -6.56
N ILE A 97 -10.07 5.19 -5.62
CA ILE A 97 -11.00 5.27 -4.48
C ILE A 97 -10.68 6.49 -3.62
N TYR A 98 -9.40 6.72 -3.31
CA TYR A 98 -9.02 7.84 -2.47
C TYR A 98 -9.26 9.20 -3.15
N ASP A 99 -8.94 9.31 -4.45
CA ASP A 99 -9.17 10.52 -5.23
C ASP A 99 -10.67 10.86 -5.31
N ALA A 100 -11.51 9.84 -5.55
CA ALA A 100 -12.96 9.99 -5.52
C ALA A 100 -13.46 10.47 -4.14
N GLN A 101 -12.89 9.99 -3.04
CA GLN A 101 -13.23 10.47 -1.69
C GLN A 101 -12.75 11.91 -1.43
N ARG A 102 -11.56 12.26 -1.94
CA ARG A 102 -10.97 13.60 -1.81
C ARG A 102 -11.81 14.66 -2.53
N PHE A 103 -12.34 14.33 -3.70
CA PHE A 103 -13.15 15.22 -4.53
C PHE A 103 -14.67 14.99 -4.42
N ALA A 104 -15.11 14.06 -3.57
CA ALA A 104 -16.52 13.83 -3.32
C ALA A 104 -17.19 15.12 -2.79
N PRO A 105 -18.36 15.52 -3.32
CA PRO A 105 -19.12 16.62 -2.75
C PRO A 105 -19.44 16.31 -1.29
N LYS A 106 -19.21 17.29 -0.40
CA LYS A 106 -19.35 17.16 1.07
C LYS A 106 -20.76 16.76 1.57
N SER A 107 -21.73 16.54 0.68
CA SER A 107 -23.14 16.34 0.98
C SER A 107 -23.57 14.89 1.29
N LYS A 108 -22.66 13.90 1.32
CA LYS A 108 -23.01 12.50 1.62
C LYS A 108 -22.10 11.79 2.62
N ARG A 109 -21.61 12.50 3.65
CA ARG A 109 -21.24 11.79 4.89
C ARG A 109 -22.54 11.31 5.53
N ARG A 110 -22.99 10.11 5.16
CA ARG A 110 -24.00 9.39 5.94
C ARG A 110 -23.44 9.28 7.34
N SER A 111 -24.03 10.03 8.26
CA SER A 111 -23.82 9.82 9.69
C SER A 111 -24.04 8.33 9.96
N PRO A 112 -23.11 7.62 10.60
CA PRO A 112 -23.44 6.34 11.20
C PRO A 112 -24.39 6.66 12.35
N GLY A 113 -25.69 6.60 12.07
CA GLY A 113 -26.73 6.94 13.04
C GLY A 113 -27.99 6.15 12.74
N CYS A 114 -28.14 5.01 13.43
CA CYS A 114 -29.27 4.63 14.29
C CYS A 114 -29.04 3.18 14.73
#